data_AF-A0A653EYP3-F1
#
_entry.id   AF-A0A653EYP3-F1
#
_cell.length_a   1.000
_cell.length_b   1.000
_cell.length_c   1.000
_cell.angle_alpha   90.00
_cell.angle_beta   90.00
_cell.angle_gamma   90.00
#
_symmetry.space_group_name_H-M   'P 1'
#
loop_
_entity.id
_entity.type
_entity.pdbx_description
1 polymer ?
#
loop_
_entity_poly.entity_id
_entity_poly.type
_entity_poly.pdbx_seq_one_letter_code
_entity_poly.pdbx_strand_id
1 'polypeptide(L)'
;MAGQSARWITTARVLRRAGFGASGREVDAVAGQDWPAHLDDILAADPDADPGARETPMPVLPTPRPRAKKATPAMREEFKRELAEQQAVLTGWWLRRMVAVRQPLREKLTLLWHNHFATSARKVRVPAYLAAQNQKLRTLALGDFRTLAYAMLTDAAMLRWLDGQSNTAKAANENLAREFMELFALGHGNGYTEDDVRAGARALTGWVIGTGGHTMMLPRRHDFTAKTLFGATGNFDAAGFCDAVLAQPKSAQHVAGRLWQQLAADEPPPPAVLDRLVSAYGPNRDLRALTRAVLTDEEFTGGRATVVTTPVEWLVGVIRSLRVPIDNHLKLIETTLKVLGQRPFFPPDVGGWPKGQVWLSTASAGTRLRTALHLANTADLSTVENTAAQDRIDAVGYLIGVGAWSDRSARALAPLVRRPPQLVAAAVNTPEYLTS
;
A
#
# COMPACT_ATOMS: atom_id res chain seq x y z
N MET A 1 -9.66 -33.20 11.02
CA MET A 1 -10.56 -32.21 10.38
C MET A 1 -10.26 -32.25 8.91
N ALA A 2 -11.27 -32.47 8.06
CA ALA A 2 -11.08 -32.42 6.62
C ALA A 2 -11.02 -30.94 6.22
N GLY A 3 -9.81 -30.44 5.92
CA GLY A 3 -9.63 -29.08 5.42
C GLY A 3 -10.24 -28.89 4.03
N GLN A 4 -10.29 -27.64 3.59
CA GLN A 4 -10.65 -27.29 2.22
C GLN A 4 -9.67 -27.88 1.20
N SER A 5 -10.11 -28.04 -0.05
CA SER A 5 -9.24 -28.56 -1.11
C SER A 5 -8.00 -27.68 -1.33
N ALA A 6 -6.92 -28.26 -1.86
CA ALA A 6 -5.71 -27.50 -2.19
C ALA A 6 -6.00 -26.31 -3.12
N ARG A 7 -6.90 -26.50 -4.10
CA ARG A 7 -7.34 -25.44 -5.02
C ARG A 7 -8.02 -24.29 -4.28
N TRP A 8 -8.90 -24.59 -3.33
CA TRP A 8 -9.56 -23.58 -2.50
C TRP A 8 -8.54 -22.81 -1.66
N ILE A 9 -7.58 -23.51 -1.03
CA ILE A 9 -6.53 -22.89 -0.20
C ILE A 9 -5.66 -21.95 -1.03
N THR A 10 -5.21 -22.38 -2.22
CA THR A 10 -4.45 -21.53 -3.13
C THR A 10 -5.28 -20.32 -3.58
N THR A 11 -6.54 -20.51 -3.94
CA THR A 11 -7.44 -19.41 -4.35
C THR A 11 -7.60 -18.40 -3.22
N ALA A 12 -7.83 -18.86 -1.98
CA ALA A 12 -7.93 -18.00 -0.81
C ALA A 12 -6.64 -17.23 -0.54
N ARG A 13 -5.46 -17.88 -0.66
CA ARG A 13 -4.16 -17.19 -0.57
C ARG A 13 -4.09 -16.04 -1.55
N VAL A 14 -4.39 -16.29 -2.82
CA VAL A 14 -4.22 -15.24 -3.83
C VAL A 14 -5.24 -14.11 -3.65
N LEU A 15 -6.51 -14.40 -3.38
CA LEU A 15 -7.52 -13.37 -3.11
C LEU A 15 -7.15 -12.49 -1.91
N ARG A 16 -6.66 -13.09 -0.82
CA ARG A 16 -6.21 -12.33 0.36
C ARG A 16 -5.07 -11.39 0.03
N ARG A 17 -4.17 -11.76 -0.89
CA ARG A 17 -3.02 -10.94 -1.28
C ARG A 17 -3.32 -9.92 -2.36
N ALA A 18 -4.23 -10.26 -3.27
CA ALA A 18 -4.80 -9.35 -4.25
C ALA A 18 -5.76 -8.32 -3.62
N GLY A 19 -6.01 -8.37 -2.31
CA GLY A 19 -6.95 -7.50 -1.63
C GLY A 19 -6.65 -7.29 -0.15
N PHE A 20 -7.73 -7.21 0.63
CA PHE A 20 -7.70 -7.07 2.08
C PHE A 20 -8.50 -8.23 2.69
N GLY A 21 -7.91 -9.42 2.73
CA GLY A 21 -8.63 -10.64 3.15
C GLY A 21 -9.54 -11.23 2.05
N ALA A 22 -10.19 -12.34 2.37
CA ALA A 22 -11.17 -13.02 1.52
C ALA A 22 -12.08 -13.86 2.41
N SER A 23 -13.37 -13.88 2.12
CA SER A 23 -14.35 -14.79 2.74
C SER A 23 -14.49 -16.06 1.91
N GLY A 24 -14.92 -17.16 2.53
CA GLY A 24 -15.12 -18.42 1.84
C GLY A 24 -16.11 -18.34 0.69
N ARG A 25 -17.11 -17.46 0.78
CA ARG A 25 -18.05 -17.19 -0.34
C ARG A 25 -17.35 -16.55 -1.54
N GLU A 26 -16.44 -15.61 -1.31
CA GLU A 26 -15.64 -15.00 -2.38
C GLU A 26 -14.68 -16.04 -2.99
N VAL A 27 -14.11 -16.92 -2.16
CA VAL A 27 -13.27 -18.03 -2.63
C VAL A 27 -14.08 -19.00 -3.49
N ASP A 28 -15.24 -19.46 -3.03
CA ASP A 28 -16.10 -20.41 -3.75
C ASP A 28 -16.54 -19.87 -5.12
N ALA A 29 -16.81 -18.57 -5.21
CA ALA A 29 -17.23 -17.92 -6.45
C ALA A 29 -16.18 -18.02 -7.57
N VAL A 30 -14.90 -18.16 -7.22
CA VAL A 30 -13.79 -18.13 -8.19
C VAL A 30 -12.90 -19.37 -8.14
N ALA A 31 -13.01 -20.22 -7.11
CA ALA A 31 -12.20 -21.43 -6.96
C ALA A 31 -12.45 -22.44 -8.09
N GLY A 32 -13.57 -22.36 -8.79
CA GLY A 32 -13.86 -23.15 -10.00
C GLY A 32 -13.26 -22.60 -11.30
N GLN A 33 -12.77 -21.36 -11.30
CA GLN A 33 -12.28 -20.63 -12.47
C GLN A 33 -10.77 -20.82 -12.68
N ASP A 34 -10.27 -20.47 -13.87
CA ASP A 34 -8.84 -20.30 -14.12
C ASP A 34 -8.36 -19.01 -13.47
N TRP A 35 -7.44 -19.12 -12.50
CA TRP A 35 -6.99 -17.96 -11.72
C TRP A 35 -6.33 -16.87 -12.58
N PRO A 36 -5.39 -17.19 -13.51
CA PRO A 36 -4.82 -16.20 -14.41
C PRO A 36 -5.88 -15.44 -15.23
N ALA A 37 -6.87 -16.11 -15.82
CA ALA A 37 -7.95 -15.46 -16.55
C ALA A 37 -8.81 -14.56 -15.64
N HIS A 38 -9.18 -15.05 -14.45
CA HIS A 38 -9.93 -14.25 -13.47
C HIS A 38 -9.16 -12.99 -13.04
N LEU A 39 -7.85 -13.11 -12.83
CA LEU A 39 -6.99 -11.98 -12.50
C LEU A 39 -6.93 -10.96 -13.63
N ASP A 40 -6.90 -11.40 -14.89
CA ASP A 40 -6.93 -10.51 -16.05
C ASP A 40 -8.20 -9.65 -16.06
N ASP A 41 -9.36 -10.23 -15.71
CA ASP A 41 -10.61 -9.48 -15.55
C ASP A 41 -10.53 -8.44 -14.43
N ILE A 42 -9.97 -8.80 -13.26
CA ILE A 42 -9.78 -7.86 -12.14
C ILE A 42 -8.83 -6.72 -12.55
N LEU A 43 -7.72 -7.02 -13.25
CA LEU A 43 -6.76 -6.03 -13.70
C LEU A 43 -7.34 -5.10 -14.77
N ALA A 44 -8.26 -5.61 -15.60
CA ALA A 44 -8.99 -4.84 -16.62
C ALA A 44 -10.13 -3.97 -16.06
N ALA A 45 -10.63 -4.28 -14.87
CA ALA A 45 -11.73 -3.54 -14.27
C ALA A 45 -11.41 -2.05 -14.06
N ASP A 46 -12.40 -1.21 -14.37
CA ASP A 46 -12.39 0.21 -14.03
C ASP A 46 -12.62 0.38 -12.51
N PRO A 47 -11.64 0.88 -11.75
CA PRO A 47 -11.78 1.02 -10.32
C PRO A 47 -12.80 2.07 -9.89
N ASP A 48 -13.19 3.01 -10.76
CA ASP A 48 -14.19 4.04 -10.44
C ASP A 48 -15.62 3.59 -10.80
N ALA A 49 -15.75 2.47 -11.53
CA ALA A 49 -17.02 1.78 -11.75
C ALA A 49 -17.43 0.88 -10.58
N ASP A 50 -16.51 0.56 -9.65
CA ASP A 50 -16.81 -0.27 -8.48
C ASP A 50 -17.91 0.39 -7.60
N PRO A 51 -18.97 -0.35 -7.22
CA PRO A 51 -20.04 0.21 -6.40
C PRO A 51 -19.56 0.82 -5.08
N GLY A 52 -18.62 0.17 -4.39
CA GLY A 52 -18.06 0.68 -3.15
C GLY A 52 -17.19 1.92 -3.36
N ALA A 53 -16.53 2.03 -4.52
CA ALA A 53 -15.81 3.25 -4.90
C ALA A 53 -16.76 4.43 -5.13
N ARG A 54 -17.93 4.19 -5.74
CA ARG A 54 -18.96 5.22 -5.97
C ARG A 54 -19.63 5.67 -4.67
N GLU A 55 -19.82 4.75 -3.72
CA GLU A 55 -20.33 5.04 -2.37
C GLU A 55 -19.30 5.78 -1.50
N THR A 56 -18.01 5.74 -1.87
CA THR A 56 -16.92 6.40 -1.14
C THR A 56 -16.12 7.34 -2.05
N PRO A 57 -16.74 8.42 -2.57
CA PRO A 57 -16.05 9.37 -3.42
C PRO A 57 -14.95 10.10 -2.64
N MET A 58 -13.84 10.43 -3.31
CA MET A 58 -12.75 11.21 -2.73
C MET A 58 -13.29 12.52 -2.12
N PRO A 59 -12.96 12.85 -0.86
CA PRO A 59 -13.40 14.10 -0.25
C PRO A 59 -12.78 15.30 -0.96
N VAL A 60 -13.57 16.37 -1.09
CA VAL A 60 -13.06 17.67 -1.55
C VAL A 60 -12.37 18.35 -0.36
N LEU A 61 -11.05 18.41 -0.41
CA LEU A 61 -10.23 19.02 0.64
C LEU A 61 -9.65 20.35 0.14
N PRO A 62 -10.03 21.49 0.74
CA PRO A 62 -9.53 22.78 0.28
C PRO A 62 -8.04 22.91 0.61
N THR A 63 -7.25 23.40 -0.34
CA THR A 63 -5.86 23.73 -0.05
C THR A 63 -5.78 24.92 0.89
N PRO A 64 -4.98 24.84 1.97
CA PRO A 64 -4.82 25.95 2.89
C PRO A 64 -4.25 27.17 2.17
N ARG A 65 -4.84 28.35 2.42
CA ARG A 65 -4.30 29.62 1.91
C ARG A 65 -2.93 29.91 2.54
N PRO A 66 -2.04 30.63 1.84
CA PRO A 66 -0.76 31.05 2.40
C PRO A 66 -0.98 31.76 3.75
N ARG A 67 -0.14 31.44 4.75
CA ARG A 67 -0.22 32.05 6.07
C ARG A 67 -0.27 33.57 5.95
N ALA A 68 -1.30 34.19 6.53
CA ALA A 68 -1.33 35.64 6.65
C ALA A 68 -0.07 36.10 7.42
N LYS A 69 0.69 37.06 6.88
CA LYS A 69 1.94 37.58 7.49
C LYS A 69 1.76 38.06 8.94
N LYS A 70 0.52 38.30 9.38
CA LYS A 70 0.13 38.74 10.73
C LYS A 70 -0.87 37.80 11.43
N ALA A 71 -0.78 36.48 11.23
CA ALA A 71 -1.68 35.53 11.90
C ALA A 71 -1.48 35.54 13.43
N THR A 72 -2.56 35.78 14.18
CA THR A 72 -2.59 35.71 15.65
C THR A 72 -2.41 34.26 16.16
N PRO A 73 -2.06 34.02 17.43
CA PRO A 73 -2.01 32.67 18.00
C PRO A 73 -3.32 31.90 17.81
N ALA A 74 -4.47 32.53 18.04
CA ALA A 74 -5.79 31.92 17.86
C ALA A 74 -6.03 31.45 16.41
N MET A 75 -5.71 32.30 15.42
CA MET A 75 -5.80 31.93 14.00
C MET A 75 -4.89 30.76 13.63
N ARG A 76 -3.73 30.63 14.29
CA ARG A 76 -2.81 29.50 14.06
C ARG A 76 -3.36 28.20 14.62
N GLU A 77 -3.98 28.24 15.80
CA GLU A 77 -4.60 27.06 16.41
C GLU A 77 -5.84 26.60 15.64
N GLU A 78 -6.69 27.53 15.20
CA GLU A 78 -7.82 27.24 14.32
C GLU A 78 -7.36 26.59 13.01
N PHE A 79 -6.35 27.16 12.35
CA PHE A 79 -5.78 26.59 11.13
C PHE A 79 -5.20 25.18 11.35
N LYS A 80 -4.55 24.92 12.49
CA LYS A 80 -4.07 23.57 12.83
C LYS A 80 -5.22 22.60 13.04
N ARG A 81 -6.30 23.04 13.70
CA ARG A 81 -7.52 22.26 13.93
C ARG A 81 -8.17 21.88 12.60
N GLU A 82 -8.36 22.83 11.69
CA GLU A 82 -8.91 22.59 10.35
C GLU A 82 -8.09 21.55 9.57
N LEU A 83 -6.77 21.67 9.56
CA LEU A 83 -5.90 20.69 8.88
C LEU A 83 -5.96 19.31 9.53
N ALA A 84 -6.10 19.24 10.86
CA ALA A 84 -6.26 17.97 11.58
C ALA A 84 -7.61 17.31 11.25
N GLU A 85 -8.69 18.08 11.17
CA GLU A 85 -10.02 17.62 10.76
C GLU A 85 -9.99 17.11 9.32
N GLN A 86 -9.42 17.87 8.38
CA GLN A 86 -9.24 17.42 6.99
C GLN A 86 -8.41 16.13 6.88
N GLN A 87 -7.36 16.01 7.70
CA GLN A 87 -6.54 14.79 7.73
C GLN A 87 -7.33 13.59 8.28
N ALA A 88 -8.19 13.79 9.27
CA ALA A 88 -9.08 12.75 9.79
C ALA A 88 -10.10 12.32 8.72
N VAL A 89 -10.71 13.28 8.02
CA VAL A 89 -11.61 13.02 6.89
C VAL A 89 -10.92 12.20 5.80
N LEU A 90 -9.70 12.59 5.40
CA LEU A 90 -8.93 11.86 4.38
C LEU A 90 -8.59 10.43 4.81
N THR A 91 -8.12 10.26 6.05
CA THR A 91 -7.73 8.95 6.59
C THR A 91 -8.95 8.02 6.71
N GLY A 92 -10.04 8.52 7.27
CA GLY A 92 -11.30 7.78 7.39
C GLY A 92 -11.92 7.46 6.04
N TRP A 93 -11.86 8.37 5.06
CA TRP A 93 -12.31 8.09 3.69
C TRP A 93 -11.57 6.90 3.08
N TRP A 94 -10.24 6.88 3.15
CA TRP A 94 -9.50 5.82 2.47
C TRP A 94 -9.76 4.45 3.10
N LEU A 95 -9.88 4.40 4.45
CA LEU A 95 -10.28 3.19 5.16
C LEU A 95 -11.68 2.71 4.78
N ARG A 96 -12.66 3.62 4.68
CA ARG A 96 -14.01 3.28 4.19
C ARG A 96 -13.95 2.72 2.78
N ARG A 97 -13.18 3.35 1.88
CA ARG A 97 -13.04 2.89 0.50
C ARG A 97 -12.44 1.48 0.43
N MET A 98 -11.36 1.21 1.18
CA MET A 98 -10.76 -0.14 1.26
C MET A 98 -11.75 -1.21 1.76
N VAL A 99 -12.65 -0.85 2.69
CA VAL A 99 -13.70 -1.77 3.18
C VAL A 99 -14.83 -1.93 2.15
N ALA A 100 -15.26 -0.85 1.49
CA ALA A 100 -16.45 -0.84 0.65
C ALA A 100 -16.25 -1.46 -0.74
N VAL A 101 -15.06 -1.31 -1.35
CA VAL A 101 -14.83 -1.79 -2.73
C VAL A 101 -15.07 -3.29 -2.86
N ARG A 102 -15.72 -3.71 -3.95
CA ARG A 102 -15.95 -5.14 -4.23
C ARG A 102 -14.71 -5.79 -4.83
N GLN A 103 -13.96 -5.03 -5.63
CA GLN A 103 -12.67 -5.45 -6.21
C GLN A 103 -11.50 -4.70 -5.54
N PRO A 104 -10.90 -5.23 -4.45
CA PRO A 104 -9.95 -4.49 -3.63
C PRO A 104 -8.56 -4.31 -4.26
N LEU A 105 -8.23 -4.97 -5.38
CA LEU A 105 -6.90 -4.96 -5.97
C LEU A 105 -6.37 -3.55 -6.26
N ARG A 106 -7.23 -2.65 -6.75
CA ARG A 106 -6.79 -1.28 -7.01
C ARG A 106 -6.38 -0.54 -5.74
N GLU A 107 -7.17 -0.63 -4.68
CA GLU A 107 -6.85 0.02 -3.39
C GLU A 107 -5.65 -0.64 -2.73
N LYS A 108 -5.50 -1.97 -2.85
CA LYS A 108 -4.32 -2.71 -2.42
C LYS A 108 -3.07 -2.17 -3.09
N LEU A 109 -3.03 -2.10 -4.42
CA LEU A 109 -1.89 -1.54 -5.16
C LEU A 109 -1.65 -0.06 -4.83
N THR A 110 -2.71 0.72 -4.62
CA THR A 110 -2.58 2.13 -4.18
C THR A 110 -1.86 2.22 -2.83
N LEU A 111 -2.17 1.34 -1.87
CA LEU A 111 -1.48 1.28 -0.59
C LEU A 111 -0.01 0.87 -0.76
N LEU A 112 0.28 -0.11 -1.62
CA LEU A 112 1.65 -0.55 -1.90
C LEU A 112 2.49 0.54 -2.57
N TRP A 113 1.93 1.25 -3.55
CA TRP A 113 2.62 2.36 -4.20
C TRP A 113 2.78 3.57 -3.28
N HIS A 114 1.82 3.81 -2.38
CA HIS A 114 1.99 4.81 -1.32
C HIS A 114 3.10 4.43 -0.33
N ASN A 115 3.27 3.14 -0.06
CA ASN A 115 4.39 2.65 0.74
C ASN A 115 5.74 2.75 0.01
N HIS A 116 5.76 2.51 -1.31
CA HIS A 116 6.96 2.63 -2.14
C HIS A 116 7.40 4.08 -2.33
N PHE A 117 6.48 4.97 -2.69
CA PHE A 117 6.71 6.42 -2.81
C PHE A 117 6.23 7.14 -1.55
N ALA A 118 6.81 6.78 -0.41
CA ALA A 118 6.34 7.20 0.91
C ALA A 118 6.34 8.72 1.09
N THR A 119 5.19 9.27 1.47
CA THR A 119 5.06 10.62 1.99
C THR A 119 4.23 10.65 3.27
N SER A 120 4.67 11.42 4.26
CA SER A 120 4.00 11.46 5.57
C SER A 120 3.30 12.79 5.83
N ALA A 121 2.04 12.70 6.26
CA ALA A 121 1.26 13.81 6.78
C ALA A 121 1.98 14.58 7.90
N ARG A 122 2.94 13.95 8.61
CA ARG A 122 3.76 14.59 9.65
C ARG A 122 4.55 15.81 9.14
N LYS A 123 5.06 15.76 7.90
CA LYS A 123 5.82 16.86 7.27
C LYS A 123 5.03 17.54 6.15
N VAL A 124 4.28 16.78 5.34
CA VAL A 124 3.47 17.36 4.25
C VAL A 124 2.42 18.31 4.81
N ARG A 125 1.67 17.93 5.84
CA ARG A 125 0.69 18.78 6.56
C ARG A 125 -0.30 19.52 5.65
N VAL A 126 -0.59 18.99 4.47
CA VAL A 126 -1.58 19.50 3.53
C VAL A 126 -2.38 18.30 3.00
N PRO A 127 -3.53 17.97 3.61
CA PRO A 127 -4.33 16.80 3.25
C PRO A 127 -4.70 16.75 1.76
N ALA A 128 -5.02 17.90 1.16
CA ALA A 128 -5.28 18.00 -0.27
C ALA A 128 -4.12 17.48 -1.16
N TYR A 129 -2.86 17.67 -0.76
CA TYR A 129 -1.71 17.18 -1.54
C TYR A 129 -1.60 15.65 -1.43
N LEU A 130 -1.84 15.10 -0.24
CA LEU A 130 -1.84 13.66 0.00
C LEU A 130 -3.00 12.96 -0.72
N ALA A 131 -4.18 13.59 -0.74
CA ALA A 131 -5.34 13.12 -1.50
C ALA A 131 -5.05 13.08 -3.01
N ALA A 132 -4.46 14.16 -3.55
CA ALA A 132 -4.05 14.21 -4.94
C ALA A 132 -2.98 13.16 -5.28
N GLN A 133 -1.98 12.97 -4.41
CA GLN A 133 -0.98 11.91 -4.60
C GLN A 133 -1.62 10.52 -4.57
N ASN A 134 -2.50 10.25 -3.61
CA ASN A 134 -3.24 8.99 -3.52
C ASN A 134 -4.04 8.70 -4.80
N GLN A 135 -4.71 9.71 -5.37
CA GLN A 135 -5.42 9.56 -6.64
C GLN A 135 -4.47 9.25 -7.80
N LYS A 136 -3.32 9.94 -7.92
CA LYS A 136 -2.32 9.63 -8.95
C LYS A 136 -1.79 8.20 -8.84
N LEU A 137 -1.46 7.78 -7.61
CA LEU A 137 -0.99 6.41 -7.33
C LEU A 137 -2.04 5.39 -7.76
N ARG A 138 -3.32 5.63 -7.43
CA ARG A 138 -4.45 4.78 -7.85
C ARG A 138 -4.57 4.70 -9.37
N THR A 139 -4.61 5.86 -10.04
CA THR A 139 -4.77 5.95 -11.50
C THR A 139 -3.63 5.26 -12.24
N LEU A 140 -2.39 5.43 -11.78
CA LEU A 140 -1.19 4.93 -12.46
C LEU A 140 -0.73 3.55 -11.98
N ALA A 141 -1.42 2.94 -11.01
CA ALA A 141 -1.00 1.69 -10.34
C ALA A 141 -0.74 0.49 -11.28
N LEU A 142 -1.37 0.47 -12.46
CA LEU A 142 -1.26 -0.58 -13.48
C LEU A 142 -0.81 -0.03 -14.85
N GLY A 143 -0.28 1.20 -14.90
CA GLY A 143 0.26 1.80 -16.12
C GLY A 143 1.71 1.40 -16.36
N ASP A 144 2.49 2.27 -17.00
CA ASP A 144 3.94 2.13 -17.06
C ASP A 144 4.63 2.81 -15.86
N PHE A 145 5.72 2.23 -15.37
CA PHE A 145 6.43 2.75 -14.20
C PHE A 145 7.11 4.09 -14.47
N ARG A 146 7.50 4.39 -15.71
CA ARG A 146 8.14 5.68 -16.03
C ARG A 146 7.18 6.83 -15.76
N THR A 147 5.92 6.71 -16.21
CA THR A 147 4.86 7.69 -15.97
C THR A 147 4.57 7.82 -14.48
N LEU A 148 4.46 6.70 -13.75
CA LEU A 148 4.28 6.73 -12.29
C LEU A 148 5.45 7.41 -11.57
N ALA A 149 6.68 7.05 -11.90
CA ALA A 149 7.89 7.56 -11.28
C ALA A 149 8.08 9.07 -11.55
N TYR A 150 7.86 9.52 -12.80
CA TYR A 150 7.89 10.93 -13.14
C TYR A 150 6.78 11.71 -12.42
N ALA A 151 5.56 11.17 -12.38
CA ALA A 151 4.46 11.80 -11.66
C ALA A 151 4.77 12.00 -10.17
N MET A 152 5.53 11.09 -9.56
CA MET A 152 5.98 11.21 -8.17
C MET A 152 7.16 12.18 -7.99
N LEU A 153 8.10 12.24 -8.93
CA LEU A 153 9.19 13.24 -8.91
C LEU A 153 8.67 14.67 -8.86
N THR A 154 7.55 14.94 -9.53
CA THR A 154 6.96 16.28 -9.64
C THR A 154 5.70 16.45 -8.79
N ASP A 155 5.40 15.52 -7.88
CA ASP A 155 4.21 15.54 -7.03
C ASP A 155 4.33 16.55 -5.88
N ALA A 156 3.23 17.24 -5.54
CA ALA A 156 3.24 18.26 -4.50
C ALA A 156 3.52 17.70 -3.09
N ALA A 157 3.00 16.52 -2.76
CA ALA A 157 3.30 15.90 -1.47
C ALA A 157 4.77 15.44 -1.44
N MET A 158 5.29 14.88 -2.54
CA MET A 158 6.69 14.45 -2.64
C MET A 158 7.68 15.62 -2.59
N LEU A 159 7.47 16.67 -3.38
CA LEU A 159 8.28 17.88 -3.37
C LEU A 159 8.33 18.55 -1.99
N ARG A 160 7.25 18.44 -1.21
CA ARG A 160 7.22 18.92 0.18
C ARG A 160 7.84 17.95 1.17
N TRP A 161 7.68 16.65 0.94
CA TRP A 161 8.25 15.60 1.78
C TRP A 161 9.79 15.57 1.70
N LEU A 162 10.35 15.77 0.51
CA LEU A 162 11.79 15.71 0.27
C LEU A 162 12.43 17.07 -0.02
N ASP A 163 11.72 18.16 0.29
CA ASP A 163 12.18 19.55 0.16
C ASP A 163 12.56 19.96 -1.27
N GLY A 164 12.07 19.25 -2.29
CA GLY A 164 12.27 19.55 -3.71
C GLY A 164 11.75 20.93 -4.12
N GLN A 165 10.72 21.45 -3.46
CA GLN A 165 10.22 22.83 -3.67
C GLN A 165 11.24 23.94 -3.30
N SER A 166 12.26 23.59 -2.52
CA SER A 166 13.35 24.47 -2.09
C SER A 166 14.62 24.29 -2.93
N ASN A 167 14.65 23.30 -3.84
CA ASN A 167 15.78 23.00 -4.70
C ASN A 167 15.95 24.08 -5.78
N THR A 168 17.11 24.73 -5.84
CA THR A 168 17.38 25.81 -6.80
C THR A 168 18.78 25.71 -7.38
N ALA A 169 19.01 26.32 -8.55
CA ALA A 169 20.33 26.41 -9.16
C ALA A 169 21.41 26.99 -8.24
N LYS A 170 21.03 27.88 -7.29
CA LYS A 170 21.95 28.50 -6.32
C LYS A 170 22.24 27.62 -5.11
N ALA A 171 21.34 26.69 -4.80
CA ALA A 171 21.39 25.84 -3.63
C ALA A 171 20.70 24.51 -4.00
N ALA A 172 21.46 23.64 -4.67
CA ALA A 172 20.96 22.34 -5.07
C ALA A 172 20.72 21.48 -3.82
N ASN A 173 19.55 20.84 -3.74
CA ASN A 173 19.20 19.93 -2.67
C ASN A 173 19.15 18.50 -3.22
N GLU A 174 20.06 17.66 -2.73
CA GLU A 174 20.26 16.29 -3.21
C GLU A 174 19.20 15.30 -2.75
N ASN A 175 18.43 15.63 -1.71
CA ASN A 175 17.56 14.68 -1.02
C ASN A 175 16.63 13.95 -2.00
N LEU A 176 15.81 14.66 -2.79
CA LEU A 176 14.91 14.02 -3.75
C LEU A 176 15.64 13.16 -4.79
N ALA A 177 16.79 13.61 -5.30
CA ALA A 177 17.55 12.85 -6.30
C ALA A 177 18.13 11.56 -5.70
N ARG A 178 18.70 11.65 -4.49
CA ARG A 178 19.24 10.52 -3.74
C ARG A 178 18.16 9.48 -3.47
N GLU A 179 17.05 9.90 -2.86
CA GLU A 179 15.96 8.97 -2.51
C GLU A 179 15.31 8.34 -3.75
N PHE A 180 15.23 9.09 -4.87
CA PHE A 180 14.72 8.53 -6.12
C PHE A 180 15.61 7.41 -6.66
N MET A 181 16.92 7.60 -6.69
CA MET A 181 17.86 6.54 -7.08
C MET A 181 17.85 5.41 -6.06
N GLU A 182 18.04 5.72 -4.79
CA GLU A 182 18.32 4.76 -3.73
C GLU A 182 17.10 3.92 -3.34
N LEU A 183 15.95 4.54 -3.13
CA LEU A 183 14.78 3.87 -2.58
C LEU A 183 13.73 3.55 -3.63
N PHE A 184 13.54 4.43 -4.62
CA PHE A 184 12.41 4.32 -5.54
C PHE A 184 12.74 3.58 -6.83
N ALA A 185 13.97 3.69 -7.34
CA ALA A 185 14.28 3.24 -8.70
C ALA A 185 15.40 2.20 -8.80
N LEU A 186 16.49 2.27 -8.05
CA LEU A 186 17.67 1.40 -8.22
C LEU A 186 17.98 0.50 -7.03
N GLY A 187 17.68 0.93 -5.81
CA GLY A 187 18.16 0.27 -4.59
C GLY A 187 19.51 0.82 -4.14
N HIS A 188 19.81 0.68 -2.85
CA HIS A 188 21.05 1.18 -2.24
C HIS A 188 22.29 0.53 -2.87
N GLY A 189 23.26 1.37 -3.27
CA GLY A 189 24.56 0.92 -3.79
C GLY A 189 24.52 0.30 -5.18
N ASN A 190 23.43 0.47 -5.95
CA ASN A 190 23.22 -0.24 -7.21
C ASN A 190 23.65 0.54 -8.47
N GLY A 191 24.88 1.08 -8.46
CA GLY A 191 25.54 1.59 -9.68
C GLY A 191 25.39 3.09 -9.97
N TYR A 192 24.85 3.87 -9.03
CA TYR A 192 24.97 5.34 -9.05
C TYR A 192 26.10 5.79 -8.12
N THR A 193 26.66 6.96 -8.41
CA THR A 193 27.69 7.62 -7.61
C THR A 193 27.15 8.86 -6.90
N GLU A 194 27.93 9.41 -5.98
CA GLU A 194 27.63 10.70 -5.37
C GLU A 194 27.60 11.85 -6.40
N ASP A 195 28.37 11.73 -7.48
CA ASP A 195 28.36 12.69 -8.58
C ASP A 195 27.03 12.63 -9.34
N ASP A 196 26.47 11.42 -9.54
CA ASP A 196 25.15 11.24 -10.15
C ASP A 196 24.04 11.84 -9.27
N VAL A 197 24.14 11.70 -7.94
CA VAL A 197 23.22 12.34 -7.00
C VAL A 197 23.27 13.86 -7.14
N ARG A 198 24.47 14.45 -7.16
CA ARG A 198 24.67 15.89 -7.36
C ARG A 198 24.16 16.37 -8.72
N ALA A 199 24.42 15.63 -9.78
CA ALA A 199 23.90 15.95 -11.11
C ALA A 199 22.38 15.84 -11.19
N GLY A 200 21.79 14.83 -10.55
CA GLY A 200 20.34 14.65 -10.43
C GLY A 200 19.69 15.78 -9.63
N ALA A 201 20.31 16.20 -8.54
CA ALA A 201 19.86 17.34 -7.74
C ALA A 201 19.75 18.61 -8.60
N ARG A 202 20.75 18.86 -9.44
CA ARG A 202 20.75 19.97 -10.40
C ARG A 202 19.63 19.83 -11.45
N ALA A 203 19.41 18.62 -11.98
CA ALA A 203 18.32 18.35 -12.94
C ALA A 203 16.92 18.57 -12.35
N LEU A 204 16.77 18.42 -11.02
CA LEU A 204 15.52 18.62 -10.29
C LEU A 204 15.35 20.04 -9.72
N THR A 205 16.22 20.99 -10.05
CA THR A 205 16.11 22.37 -9.55
C THR A 205 14.91 23.11 -10.13
N GLY A 206 14.36 24.07 -9.38
CA GLY A 206 13.40 25.04 -9.89
C GLY A 206 11.93 24.66 -9.78
N TRP A 207 11.61 23.44 -9.35
CA TRP A 207 10.23 23.04 -9.06
C TRP A 207 9.66 23.81 -7.87
N VAL A 208 8.41 24.26 -8.01
CA VAL A 208 7.64 24.94 -6.97
C VAL A 208 6.24 24.36 -6.88
N ILE A 209 5.61 24.56 -5.72
CA ILE A 209 4.20 24.24 -5.50
C ILE A 209 3.41 25.55 -5.47
N GLY A 210 2.59 25.76 -6.48
CA GLY A 210 1.68 26.90 -6.60
C GLY A 210 0.36 26.71 -5.84
N THR A 211 -0.57 27.61 -6.10
CA THR A 211 -1.94 27.55 -5.57
C THR A 211 -2.61 26.24 -5.94
N GLY A 212 -3.44 25.67 -5.06
CA GLY A 212 -4.15 24.42 -5.33
C GLY A 212 -3.26 23.16 -5.34
N GLY A 213 -1.95 23.28 -5.09
CA GLY A 213 -1.01 22.17 -5.19
C GLY A 213 -0.51 21.91 -6.61
N HIS A 214 -0.79 22.80 -7.56
CA HIS A 214 -0.24 22.71 -8.91
C HIS A 214 1.28 22.91 -8.88
N THR A 215 2.02 21.93 -9.40
CA THR A 215 3.49 21.99 -9.45
C THR A 215 3.95 22.50 -10.81
N MET A 216 5.00 23.30 -10.82
CA MET A 216 5.60 23.82 -12.05
C MET A 216 7.09 24.08 -11.84
N MET A 217 7.88 24.01 -12.91
CA MET A 217 9.28 24.43 -12.89
C MET A 217 9.37 25.92 -13.23
N LEU A 218 10.07 26.70 -12.40
CA LEU A 218 10.36 28.11 -12.66
C LEU A 218 11.75 28.24 -13.30
N PRO A 219 11.87 28.70 -14.56
CA PRO A 219 13.15 28.76 -15.26
C PRO A 219 14.23 29.54 -14.50
N ARG A 220 13.86 30.65 -13.85
CA ARG A 220 14.80 31.49 -13.09
C ARG A 220 15.45 30.79 -11.88
N ARG A 221 14.91 29.64 -11.47
CA ARG A 221 15.40 28.82 -10.35
C ARG A 221 16.04 27.51 -10.82
N HIS A 222 15.92 27.18 -12.10
CA HIS A 222 16.45 25.95 -12.67
C HIS A 222 17.86 26.15 -13.21
N ASP A 223 18.65 25.10 -13.12
CA ASP A 223 20.00 25.03 -13.65
C ASP A 223 19.97 24.43 -15.06
N PHE A 224 20.13 25.26 -16.08
CA PHE A 224 20.14 24.83 -17.49
C PHE A 224 21.51 24.40 -18.02
N THR A 225 22.55 24.34 -17.17
CA THR A 225 23.87 23.93 -17.68
C THR A 225 23.96 22.40 -17.77
N ALA A 226 24.91 21.91 -18.57
CA ALA A 226 25.10 20.49 -18.77
C ALA A 226 25.41 19.76 -17.44
N LYS A 227 24.95 18.51 -17.35
CA LYS A 227 25.08 17.61 -16.22
C LYS A 227 25.54 16.26 -16.77
N THR A 228 26.38 15.55 -16.03
CA THR A 228 26.76 14.18 -16.36
C THR A 228 26.01 13.25 -15.43
N LEU A 229 25.20 12.35 -15.99
CA LEU A 229 24.45 11.31 -15.28
C LEU A 229 24.80 9.96 -15.90
N PHE A 230 25.29 9.04 -15.09
CA PHE A 230 25.67 7.68 -15.51
C PHE A 230 26.62 7.67 -16.72
N GLY A 231 27.58 8.60 -16.74
CA GLY A 231 28.54 8.78 -17.83
C GLY A 231 28.02 9.51 -19.07
N ALA A 232 26.71 9.79 -19.16
CA ALA A 232 26.14 10.58 -20.25
C ALA A 232 26.05 12.07 -19.87
N THR A 233 26.54 12.96 -20.74
CA THR A 233 26.47 14.41 -20.52
C THR A 233 25.36 15.04 -21.36
N GLY A 234 24.53 15.85 -20.72
CA GLY A 234 23.45 16.58 -21.38
C GLY A 234 22.79 17.61 -20.46
N ASN A 235 21.90 18.44 -21.01
CA ASN A 235 21.09 19.32 -20.18
C ASN A 235 19.85 18.56 -19.66
N PHE A 236 20.07 17.68 -18.68
CA PHE A 236 18.99 16.91 -18.07
C PHE A 236 18.05 17.80 -17.25
N ASP A 237 16.76 17.65 -17.51
CA ASP A 237 15.65 18.12 -16.68
C ASP A 237 15.07 16.95 -15.85
N ALA A 238 13.91 17.14 -15.20
CA ALA A 238 13.30 16.08 -14.40
C ALA A 238 12.89 14.84 -15.21
N ALA A 239 12.50 15.00 -16.48
CA ALA A 239 12.13 13.88 -17.34
C ALA A 239 13.39 13.12 -17.78
N GLY A 240 14.41 13.83 -18.24
CA GLY A 240 15.69 13.25 -18.61
C GLY A 240 16.39 12.56 -17.43
N PHE A 241 16.29 13.12 -16.22
CA PHE A 241 16.75 12.49 -15.00
C PHE A 241 16.03 11.16 -14.72
N CYS A 242 14.69 11.18 -14.77
CA CYS A 242 13.88 9.97 -14.61
C CYS A 242 14.30 8.89 -15.61
N ASP A 243 14.45 9.26 -16.88
CA ASP A 243 14.83 8.33 -17.95
C ASP A 243 16.23 7.76 -17.76
N ALA A 244 17.20 8.60 -17.40
CA ALA A 244 18.57 8.16 -17.17
C ALA A 244 18.68 7.16 -16.01
N VAL A 245 17.93 7.40 -14.92
CA VAL A 245 17.87 6.48 -13.77
C VAL A 245 17.15 5.19 -14.16
N LEU A 246 15.98 5.26 -14.80
CA LEU A 246 15.20 4.07 -15.15
C LEU A 246 15.79 3.25 -16.29
N ALA A 247 16.78 3.79 -17.01
CA ALA A 247 17.56 3.05 -18.02
C ALA A 247 18.64 2.16 -17.38
N GLN A 248 18.98 2.36 -16.11
CA GLN A 248 20.01 1.57 -15.46
C GLN A 248 19.56 0.09 -15.29
N PRO A 249 20.45 -0.88 -15.50
CA PRO A 249 20.10 -2.31 -15.47
C PRO A 249 19.42 -2.77 -14.16
N LYS A 250 19.81 -2.16 -13.03
CA LYS A 250 19.26 -2.50 -11.71
C LYS A 250 17.84 -1.99 -11.47
N SER A 251 17.35 -1.09 -12.32
CA SER A 251 16.05 -0.47 -12.06
C SER A 251 14.89 -1.45 -12.14
N ALA A 252 14.82 -2.24 -13.22
CA ALA A 252 13.77 -3.24 -13.39
C ALA A 252 13.79 -4.29 -12.27
N GLN A 253 14.99 -4.74 -11.88
CA GLN A 253 15.18 -5.71 -10.79
C GLN A 253 14.69 -5.16 -9.45
N HIS A 254 15.01 -3.90 -9.14
CA HIS A 254 14.57 -3.25 -7.91
C HIS A 254 13.04 -3.12 -7.84
N VAL A 255 12.41 -2.59 -8.90
CA VAL A 255 10.95 -2.40 -8.93
C VAL A 255 10.20 -3.74 -8.86
N ALA A 256 10.63 -4.73 -9.65
CA ALA A 256 10.04 -6.07 -9.63
C ALA A 256 10.20 -6.75 -8.26
N GLY A 257 11.40 -6.68 -7.67
CA GLY A 257 11.68 -7.22 -6.35
C GLY A 257 10.87 -6.53 -5.24
N ARG A 258 10.70 -5.21 -5.31
CA ARG A 258 9.88 -4.45 -4.35
C ARG A 258 8.39 -4.78 -4.43
N LEU A 259 7.85 -5.03 -5.63
CA LEU A 259 6.46 -5.45 -5.75
C LEU A 259 6.26 -6.89 -5.26
N TRP A 260 7.17 -7.80 -5.61
CA TRP A 260 7.20 -9.17 -5.07
C TRP A 260 7.19 -9.16 -3.54
N GLN A 261 8.06 -8.34 -2.94
CA GLN A 261 8.22 -8.25 -1.49
C GLN A 261 6.99 -7.71 -0.74
N GLN A 262 6.02 -7.14 -1.46
CA GLN A 262 4.81 -6.58 -0.89
C GLN A 262 3.56 -7.42 -1.17
N LEU A 263 3.61 -8.32 -2.18
CA LEU A 263 2.47 -9.16 -2.57
C LEU A 263 2.66 -10.64 -2.24
N ALA A 264 3.89 -11.16 -2.36
CA ALA A 264 4.14 -12.60 -2.37
C ALA A 264 5.00 -13.10 -1.21
N ALA A 265 6.11 -12.43 -0.88
CA ALA A 265 7.01 -12.85 0.20
C ALA A 265 7.58 -11.66 0.96
N ASP A 266 8.03 -11.82 2.21
CA ASP A 266 8.86 -10.77 2.85
C ASP A 266 10.28 -10.71 2.28
N GLU A 267 10.79 -11.88 1.87
CA GLU A 267 12.13 -12.08 1.30
C GLU A 267 12.22 -11.66 -0.18
N PRO A 268 13.42 -11.27 -0.67
CA PRO A 268 13.64 -11.04 -2.10
C PRO A 268 13.24 -12.25 -2.95
N PRO A 269 12.77 -12.03 -4.20
CA PRO A 269 12.45 -13.14 -5.10
C PRO A 269 13.71 -13.95 -5.41
N PRO A 270 13.61 -15.30 -5.49
CA PRO A 270 14.67 -16.12 -6.05
C PRO A 270 15.07 -15.65 -7.46
N PRO A 271 16.32 -15.85 -7.92
CA PRO A 271 16.78 -15.34 -9.22
C PRO A 271 15.88 -15.72 -10.40
N ALA A 272 15.46 -16.99 -10.48
CA ALA A 272 14.57 -17.45 -11.55
C ALA A 272 13.17 -16.81 -11.51
N VAL A 273 12.67 -16.46 -10.33
CA VAL A 273 11.41 -15.70 -10.17
C VAL A 273 11.64 -14.26 -10.64
N LEU A 274 12.72 -13.62 -10.18
CA LEU A 274 13.06 -12.26 -10.55
C LEU A 274 13.19 -12.10 -12.08
N ASP A 275 13.82 -13.04 -12.76
CA ASP A 275 13.96 -13.03 -14.22
C ASP A 275 12.61 -13.05 -14.93
N ARG A 276 11.66 -13.89 -14.47
CA ARG A 276 10.29 -13.92 -15.00
C ARG A 276 9.56 -12.59 -14.75
N LEU A 277 9.70 -12.02 -13.55
CA LEU A 277 9.08 -10.75 -13.20
C LEU A 277 9.63 -9.58 -14.03
N VAL A 278 10.96 -9.53 -14.21
CA VAL A 278 11.62 -8.52 -15.06
C VAL A 278 11.24 -8.70 -16.52
N SER A 279 11.11 -9.94 -17.00
CA SER A 279 10.62 -10.21 -18.35
C SER A 279 9.18 -9.73 -18.56
N ALA A 280 8.30 -9.91 -17.57
CA ALA A 280 6.92 -9.42 -17.63
C ALA A 280 6.85 -7.88 -17.56
N TYR A 281 7.67 -7.26 -16.72
CA TYR A 281 7.81 -5.81 -16.64
C TYR A 281 8.30 -5.22 -17.98
N GLY A 282 9.26 -5.89 -18.63
CA GLY A 282 9.68 -5.62 -19.99
C GLY A 282 10.26 -4.21 -20.21
N PRO A 283 10.61 -3.88 -21.47
CA PRO A 283 11.16 -2.56 -21.82
C PRO A 283 10.14 -1.42 -21.63
N ASN A 284 8.85 -1.75 -21.70
CA ASN A 284 7.75 -0.80 -21.50
C ASN A 284 7.46 -0.51 -20.02
N ARG A 285 8.12 -1.22 -19.08
CA ARG A 285 7.95 -1.03 -17.64
C ARG A 285 6.50 -1.23 -17.18
N ASP A 286 5.85 -2.26 -17.72
CA ASP A 286 4.42 -2.53 -17.56
C ASP A 286 4.09 -3.07 -16.15
N LEU A 287 3.41 -2.24 -15.35
CA LEU A 287 3.03 -2.58 -13.98
C LEU A 287 1.85 -3.56 -13.92
N ARG A 288 1.01 -3.61 -14.95
CA ARG A 288 -0.08 -4.59 -15.06
C ARG A 288 0.50 -5.98 -15.28
N ALA A 289 1.38 -6.12 -16.27
CA ALA A 289 2.05 -7.38 -16.56
C ALA A 289 2.89 -7.85 -15.36
N LEU A 290 3.61 -6.93 -14.70
CA LEU A 290 4.36 -7.24 -13.49
C LEU A 290 3.46 -7.71 -12.33
N THR A 291 2.36 -7.00 -12.05
CA THR A 291 1.38 -7.41 -11.02
C THR A 291 0.83 -8.80 -11.31
N ARG A 292 0.44 -9.04 -12.58
CA ARG A 292 -0.05 -10.34 -13.03
C ARG A 292 0.98 -11.43 -12.76
N ALA A 293 2.22 -11.23 -13.21
CA ALA A 293 3.30 -12.19 -13.06
C ALA A 293 3.55 -12.57 -11.60
N VAL A 294 3.55 -11.60 -10.67
CA VAL A 294 3.68 -11.87 -9.22
C VAL A 294 2.54 -12.74 -8.70
N LEU A 295 1.29 -12.39 -9.01
CA LEU A 295 0.11 -13.06 -8.48
C LEU A 295 -0.20 -14.40 -9.15
N THR A 296 0.47 -14.73 -10.25
CA THR A 296 0.36 -16.04 -10.91
C THR A 296 1.62 -16.90 -10.79
N ASP A 297 2.70 -16.41 -10.15
CA ASP A 297 3.94 -17.16 -10.03
C ASP A 297 3.76 -18.40 -9.15
N GLU A 298 4.35 -19.53 -9.54
CA GLU A 298 4.26 -20.80 -8.82
C GLU A 298 4.96 -20.80 -7.46
N GLU A 299 5.96 -19.94 -7.24
CA GLU A 299 6.61 -19.80 -5.94
C GLU A 299 5.64 -19.20 -4.92
N PHE A 300 4.75 -18.31 -5.39
CA PHE A 300 3.68 -17.71 -4.58
C PHE A 300 2.44 -18.61 -4.48
N THR A 301 1.86 -19.01 -5.61
CA THR A 301 0.61 -19.80 -5.63
C THR A 301 0.79 -21.18 -5.01
N GLY A 302 1.98 -21.78 -5.15
CA GLY A 302 2.37 -23.04 -4.50
C GLY A 302 2.61 -22.94 -2.99
N GLY A 303 2.65 -21.74 -2.41
CA GLY A 303 2.75 -21.53 -0.96
C GLY A 303 4.14 -21.68 -0.35
N ARG A 304 5.18 -21.55 -1.18
CA ARG A 304 6.58 -21.54 -0.73
C ARG A 304 6.99 -20.14 -0.27
N ALA A 305 6.49 -19.12 -0.95
CA ALA A 305 6.56 -17.74 -0.50
C ALA A 305 5.62 -17.51 0.69
N THR A 306 6.07 -16.71 1.67
CA THR A 306 5.25 -16.29 2.80
C THR A 306 5.46 -14.80 3.06
N VAL A 307 4.37 -14.07 3.20
CA VAL A 307 4.39 -12.65 3.57
C VAL A 307 3.52 -12.40 4.80
N VAL A 308 4.04 -11.62 5.74
CA VAL A 308 3.30 -11.20 6.93
C VAL A 308 2.22 -10.18 6.55
N THR A 309 0.99 -10.43 7.00
CA THR A 309 -0.15 -9.51 6.84
C THR A 309 0.10 -8.20 7.60
N THR A 310 0.10 -7.08 6.88
CA THR A 310 0.32 -5.76 7.48
C THR A 310 -0.88 -5.32 8.33
N PRO A 311 -0.72 -4.45 9.34
CA PRO A 311 -1.83 -4.01 10.19
C PRO A 311 -3.08 -3.49 9.47
N VAL A 312 -2.92 -2.74 8.37
CA VAL A 312 -4.04 -2.25 7.54
C VAL A 312 -4.74 -3.43 6.86
N GLU A 313 -3.98 -4.34 6.25
CA GLU A 313 -4.56 -5.53 5.61
C GLU A 313 -5.33 -6.40 6.58
N TRP A 314 -4.75 -6.65 7.75
CA TRP A 314 -5.36 -7.43 8.80
C TRP A 314 -6.68 -6.80 9.23
N LEU A 315 -6.67 -5.51 9.59
CA LEU A 315 -7.85 -4.86 10.16
C LEU A 315 -8.96 -4.68 9.12
N VAL A 316 -8.63 -4.23 7.92
CA VAL A 316 -9.60 -4.09 6.83
C VAL A 316 -10.17 -5.46 6.46
N GLY A 317 -9.34 -6.51 6.39
CA GLY A 317 -9.80 -7.86 6.08
C GLY A 317 -10.72 -8.47 7.15
N VAL A 318 -10.45 -8.21 8.42
CA VAL A 318 -11.35 -8.60 9.52
C VAL A 318 -12.70 -7.87 9.37
N ILE A 319 -12.70 -6.55 9.16
CA ILE A 319 -13.93 -5.76 9.01
C ILE A 319 -14.76 -6.26 7.83
N ARG A 320 -14.11 -6.53 6.69
CA ARG A 320 -14.77 -7.06 5.47
C ARG A 320 -15.37 -8.44 5.69
N SER A 321 -14.59 -9.37 6.25
CA SER A 321 -15.03 -10.76 6.49
C SER A 321 -16.21 -10.82 7.48
N LEU A 322 -16.18 -9.96 8.49
CA LEU A 322 -17.23 -9.86 9.51
C LEU A 322 -18.38 -8.91 9.13
N ARG A 323 -18.28 -8.23 7.97
CA ARG A 323 -19.27 -7.25 7.48
C ARG A 323 -19.62 -6.18 8.51
N VAL A 324 -18.63 -5.74 9.29
CA VAL A 324 -18.85 -4.75 10.35
C VAL A 324 -19.04 -3.35 9.73
N PRO A 325 -20.10 -2.62 10.09
CA PRO A 325 -20.29 -1.24 9.64
C PRO A 325 -19.19 -0.32 10.16
N ILE A 326 -18.24 0.06 9.29
CA ILE A 326 -17.02 0.79 9.67
C ILE A 326 -17.29 2.11 10.40
N ASP A 327 -18.34 2.85 10.02
CA ASP A 327 -18.64 4.18 10.58
C ASP A 327 -18.87 4.17 12.09
N ASN A 328 -19.38 3.06 12.64
CA ASN A 328 -19.58 2.90 14.08
C ASN A 328 -18.26 2.70 14.85
N HIS A 329 -17.15 2.46 14.14
CA HIS A 329 -15.89 2.00 14.73
C HIS A 329 -14.65 2.79 14.27
N LEU A 330 -14.78 3.87 13.48
CA LEU A 330 -13.64 4.59 12.92
C LEU A 330 -12.60 5.03 13.96
N LYS A 331 -13.04 5.54 15.11
CA LYS A 331 -12.11 5.93 16.19
C LYS A 331 -11.31 4.74 16.72
N LEU A 332 -11.95 3.59 16.90
CA LEU A 332 -11.28 2.35 17.31
C LEU A 332 -10.26 1.93 16.24
N ILE A 333 -10.68 1.91 14.97
CA ILE A 333 -9.85 1.51 13.83
C ILE A 333 -8.61 2.38 13.71
N GLU A 334 -8.77 3.71 13.72
CA GLU A 334 -7.63 4.64 13.65
C GLU A 334 -6.69 4.49 14.86
N THR A 335 -7.25 4.29 16.06
CA THR A 335 -6.45 4.08 17.27
C THR A 335 -5.66 2.79 17.19
N THR A 336 -6.29 1.70 16.74
CA THR A 336 -5.63 0.41 16.52
C THR A 336 -4.50 0.52 15.51
N LEU A 337 -4.72 1.12 14.34
CA LEU A 337 -3.68 1.30 13.32
C LEU A 337 -2.54 2.21 13.78
N LYS A 338 -2.84 3.23 14.59
CA LYS A 338 -1.82 4.07 15.23
C LYS A 338 -0.95 3.27 16.20
N VAL A 339 -1.55 2.43 17.05
CA VAL A 339 -0.83 1.57 18.01
C VAL A 339 -0.01 0.50 17.29
N LEU A 340 -0.56 -0.09 16.23
CA LEU A 340 0.13 -1.08 15.40
C LEU A 340 1.19 -0.46 14.48
N GLY A 341 1.29 0.86 14.39
CA GLY A 341 2.36 1.56 13.66
C GLY A 341 2.12 1.76 12.16
N GLN A 342 0.95 1.43 11.63
CA GLN A 342 0.62 1.56 10.20
C GLN A 342 -0.69 2.33 10.00
N ARG A 343 -0.66 3.64 10.28
CA ARG A 343 -1.79 4.53 9.98
C ARG A 343 -1.66 5.07 8.54
N PRO A 344 -2.68 4.94 7.67
CA PRO A 344 -2.63 5.46 6.30
C PRO A 344 -2.23 6.95 6.26
N PHE A 345 -1.39 7.34 5.30
CA PHE A 345 -0.77 8.68 5.18
C PHE A 345 0.30 9.02 6.23
N PHE A 346 0.68 8.08 7.11
CA PHE A 346 1.74 8.28 8.11
C PHE A 346 2.84 7.19 8.02
N PRO A 347 3.52 7.00 6.87
CA PRO A 347 4.78 6.28 6.87
C PRO A 347 5.77 6.97 7.83
N PRO A 348 6.61 6.20 8.55
CA PRO A 348 7.55 6.72 9.53
C PRO A 348 8.67 7.54 8.89
N ASP A 349 9.13 7.14 7.70
CA ASP A 349 10.22 7.74 6.94
C ASP A 349 10.01 7.55 5.42
N VAL A 350 11.01 7.93 4.61
CA VAL A 350 10.98 7.88 3.14
C VAL A 350 11.05 6.45 2.57
N GLY A 351 11.53 5.47 3.35
CA GLY A 351 11.53 4.06 2.98
C GLY A 351 10.16 3.36 3.15
N GLY A 352 9.18 4.07 3.71
CA GLY A 352 7.83 3.56 3.96
C GLY A 352 7.67 2.91 5.33
N TRP A 353 6.65 2.06 5.46
CA TRP A 353 6.46 1.22 6.64
C TRP A 353 7.39 -0.01 6.59
N PRO A 354 7.76 -0.58 7.75
CA PRO A 354 8.58 -1.77 7.78
C PRO A 354 7.79 -3.01 7.29
N LYS A 355 8.47 -4.14 7.14
CA LYS A 355 7.89 -5.39 6.62
C LYS A 355 8.25 -6.60 7.49
N GLY A 356 7.56 -7.71 7.29
CA GLY A 356 7.83 -8.98 7.97
C GLY A 356 7.54 -9.00 9.47
N GLN A 357 8.39 -9.72 10.20
CA GLN A 357 8.16 -10.16 11.59
C GLN A 357 7.98 -9.03 12.60
N VAL A 358 8.41 -7.80 12.28
CA VAL A 358 8.19 -6.62 13.15
C VAL A 358 6.71 -6.41 13.48
N TRP A 359 5.81 -6.85 12.59
CA TRP A 359 4.36 -6.75 12.78
C TRP A 359 3.79 -7.82 13.73
N LEU A 360 4.58 -8.78 14.18
CA LEU A 360 4.15 -9.94 14.98
C LEU A 360 4.62 -9.86 16.45
N SER A 361 4.85 -8.66 16.96
CA SER A 361 5.23 -8.46 18.38
C SER A 361 4.11 -8.80 19.36
N THR A 362 4.46 -9.14 20.61
CA THR A 362 3.50 -9.42 21.69
C THR A 362 2.53 -8.26 21.94
N ALA A 363 3.01 -7.01 21.86
CA ALA A 363 2.18 -5.82 21.98
C ALA A 363 1.15 -5.71 20.84
N SER A 364 1.55 -6.09 19.62
CA SER A 364 0.67 -6.15 18.46
C SER A 364 -0.39 -7.23 18.64
N ALA A 365 -0.02 -8.42 19.12
CA ALA A 365 -0.96 -9.51 19.38
C ALA A 365 -2.06 -9.13 20.38
N GLY A 366 -1.70 -8.49 21.51
CA GLY A 366 -2.69 -8.03 22.50
C GLY A 366 -3.63 -6.94 21.96
N THR A 367 -3.12 -6.03 21.12
CA THR A 367 -3.94 -5.02 20.46
C THR A 367 -4.90 -5.65 19.44
N ARG A 368 -4.40 -6.53 18.58
CA ARG A 368 -5.21 -7.22 17.58
C ARG A 368 -6.31 -8.07 18.21
N LEU A 369 -5.99 -8.84 19.26
CA LEU A 369 -6.97 -9.69 19.94
C LEU A 369 -8.12 -8.87 20.55
N ARG A 370 -7.80 -7.76 21.25
CA ARG A 370 -8.83 -6.87 21.82
C ARG A 370 -9.70 -6.23 20.75
N THR A 371 -9.10 -5.72 19.67
CA THR A 371 -9.85 -5.12 18.56
C THR A 371 -10.70 -6.17 17.84
N ALA A 372 -10.17 -7.36 17.57
CA ALA A 372 -10.92 -8.43 16.92
C ALA A 372 -12.09 -8.91 17.77
N LEU A 373 -11.92 -9.03 19.09
CA LEU A 373 -13.01 -9.37 20.01
C LEU A 373 -14.10 -8.29 20.01
N HIS A 374 -13.72 -7.00 20.03
CA HIS A 374 -14.69 -5.91 19.91
C HIS A 374 -15.51 -6.00 18.63
N LEU A 375 -14.83 -6.17 17.48
CA LEU A 375 -15.49 -6.28 16.17
C LEU A 375 -16.37 -7.54 16.06
N ALA A 376 -15.90 -8.67 16.58
CA ALA A 376 -16.65 -9.93 16.55
C ALA A 376 -17.93 -9.86 17.40
N ASN A 377 -17.93 -9.13 18.52
CA ASN A 377 -19.13 -8.93 19.35
C ASN A 377 -20.19 -8.03 18.69
N THR A 378 -19.83 -7.26 17.66
CA THR A 378 -20.76 -6.37 16.94
C THR A 378 -21.07 -6.87 15.53
N ALA A 379 -20.52 -8.02 15.14
CA ALA A 379 -20.70 -8.63 13.83
C ALA A 379 -21.86 -9.63 13.83
N ASP A 380 -22.40 -9.91 12.63
CA ASP A 380 -23.25 -11.08 12.41
C ASP A 380 -22.37 -12.33 12.30
N LEU A 381 -22.40 -13.17 13.34
CA LEU A 381 -21.64 -14.43 13.41
C LEU A 381 -22.50 -15.66 13.13
N SER A 382 -23.70 -15.50 12.54
CA SER A 382 -24.64 -16.60 12.27
C SER A 382 -24.01 -17.79 11.52
N THR A 383 -23.05 -17.54 10.63
CA THR A 383 -22.30 -18.61 9.91
C THR A 383 -21.57 -19.54 10.89
N VAL A 384 -21.04 -19.01 12.00
CA VAL A 384 -20.34 -19.78 13.03
C VAL A 384 -21.32 -20.25 14.12
N GLU A 385 -22.23 -19.38 14.55
CA GLU A 385 -23.19 -19.66 15.63
C GLU A 385 -24.14 -20.81 15.29
N ASN A 386 -24.64 -20.86 14.05
CA ASN A 386 -25.56 -21.90 13.57
C ASN A 386 -24.86 -23.21 13.20
N THR A 387 -23.52 -23.24 13.21
CA THR A 387 -22.74 -24.46 12.96
C THR A 387 -22.58 -25.26 14.27
N ALA A 388 -22.63 -26.60 14.18
CA ALA A 388 -22.42 -27.48 15.33
C ALA A 388 -21.05 -27.23 15.97
N ALA A 389 -20.96 -27.34 17.30
CA ALA A 389 -19.78 -26.90 18.04
C ALA A 389 -18.47 -27.58 17.56
N GLN A 390 -18.53 -28.86 17.17
CA GLN A 390 -17.37 -29.57 16.65
C GLN A 390 -16.86 -29.04 15.29
N ASP A 391 -17.71 -28.38 14.50
CA ASP A 391 -17.40 -27.92 13.14
C ASP A 391 -17.12 -26.40 13.08
N ARG A 392 -17.22 -25.69 14.22
CA ARG A 392 -17.08 -24.23 14.27
C ARG A 392 -15.68 -23.71 13.92
N ILE A 393 -14.63 -24.53 14.11
CA ILE A 393 -13.26 -24.18 13.67
C ILE A 393 -13.20 -24.10 12.13
N ASP A 394 -13.86 -25.02 11.44
CA ASP A 394 -13.93 -25.01 9.98
C ASP A 394 -14.86 -23.90 9.50
N ALA A 395 -15.98 -23.65 10.19
CA ALA A 395 -16.88 -22.54 9.86
C ALA A 395 -16.22 -21.16 10.02
N VAL A 396 -15.42 -20.94 11.07
CA VAL A 396 -14.67 -19.68 11.21
C VAL A 396 -13.58 -19.58 10.16
N GLY A 397 -12.91 -20.69 9.81
CA GLY A 397 -11.96 -20.74 8.70
C GLY A 397 -12.61 -20.33 7.39
N TYR A 398 -13.78 -20.89 7.07
CA TYR A 398 -14.57 -20.49 5.93
C TYR A 398 -14.97 -19.01 5.97
N LEU A 399 -15.42 -18.48 7.12
CA LEU A 399 -15.79 -17.07 7.27
C LEU A 399 -14.64 -16.11 6.88
N ILE A 400 -13.40 -16.47 7.20
CA ILE A 400 -12.22 -15.59 7.06
C ILE A 400 -11.24 -16.03 5.96
N GLY A 401 -11.62 -16.99 5.12
CA GLY A 401 -10.78 -17.44 4.00
C GLY A 401 -9.54 -18.25 4.43
N VAL A 402 -9.62 -19.00 5.53
CA VAL A 402 -8.60 -19.94 6.00
C VAL A 402 -9.12 -21.37 5.80
N GLY A 403 -8.50 -22.09 4.88
CA GLY A 403 -9.00 -23.40 4.44
C GLY A 403 -8.41 -24.59 5.18
N ALA A 404 -7.33 -24.38 5.94
CA ALA A 404 -6.71 -25.42 6.74
C ALA A 404 -6.07 -24.80 7.98
N TRP A 405 -6.00 -25.59 9.05
CA TRP A 405 -5.45 -25.22 10.34
C TRP A 405 -4.31 -26.17 10.68
N SER A 406 -3.19 -25.64 11.18
CA SER A 406 -2.19 -26.46 11.83
C SER A 406 -2.77 -27.09 13.11
N ASP A 407 -2.23 -28.24 13.51
CA ASP A 407 -2.62 -28.89 14.77
C ASP A 407 -2.47 -27.96 15.98
N ARG A 408 -1.49 -27.06 15.93
CA ARG A 408 -1.26 -26.06 16.98
C ARG A 408 -2.40 -25.06 17.07
N SER A 409 -2.77 -24.47 15.94
CA SER A 409 -3.88 -23.51 15.86
C SER A 409 -5.21 -24.19 16.22
N ALA A 410 -5.47 -25.38 15.69
CA ALA A 410 -6.64 -26.18 16.02
C ALA A 410 -6.79 -26.44 17.53
N ARG A 411 -5.71 -26.87 18.21
CA ARG A 411 -5.71 -27.09 19.67
C ARG A 411 -5.96 -25.80 20.45
N ALA A 412 -5.43 -24.67 20.00
CA ALA A 412 -5.63 -23.38 20.64
C ALA A 412 -7.07 -22.84 20.47
N LEU A 413 -7.72 -23.15 19.34
CA LEU A 413 -9.09 -22.72 19.03
C LEU A 413 -10.16 -23.63 19.67
N ALA A 414 -9.86 -24.92 19.88
CA ALA A 414 -10.81 -25.90 20.40
C ALA A 414 -11.55 -25.50 21.69
N PRO A 415 -10.91 -24.86 22.71
CA PRO A 415 -11.61 -24.41 23.90
C PRO A 415 -12.66 -23.31 23.64
N LEU A 416 -12.57 -22.62 22.50
CA LEU A 416 -13.38 -21.44 22.17
C LEU A 416 -14.62 -21.79 21.33
N VAL A 417 -14.80 -23.05 20.92
CA VAL A 417 -15.90 -23.44 20.00
C VAL A 417 -17.29 -23.10 20.54
N ARG A 418 -17.47 -23.00 21.86
CA ARG A 418 -18.74 -22.58 22.48
C ARG A 418 -18.87 -21.07 22.69
N ARG A 419 -17.90 -20.27 22.23
CA ARG A 419 -17.83 -18.82 22.41
C ARG A 419 -17.47 -18.15 21.07
N PRO A 420 -18.41 -18.06 20.11
CA PRO A 420 -18.13 -17.65 18.74
C PRO A 420 -17.37 -16.32 18.57
N PRO A 421 -17.67 -15.24 19.32
CA PRO A 421 -16.87 -14.01 19.22
C PRO A 421 -15.40 -14.21 19.61
N GLN A 422 -15.12 -15.02 20.63
CA GLN A 422 -13.76 -15.33 21.08
C GLN A 422 -13.05 -16.26 20.09
N LEU A 423 -13.78 -17.23 19.52
CA LEU A 423 -13.26 -18.11 18.47
C LEU A 423 -12.82 -17.30 17.25
N VAL A 424 -13.68 -16.39 16.75
CA VAL A 424 -13.38 -15.49 15.64
C VAL A 424 -12.18 -14.60 15.96
N ALA A 425 -12.18 -13.96 17.14
CA ALA A 425 -11.10 -13.09 17.56
C ALA A 425 -9.75 -13.82 17.63
N ALA A 426 -9.72 -15.06 18.10
CA ALA A 426 -8.53 -15.89 18.12
C ALA A 426 -8.12 -16.34 16.70
N ALA A 427 -9.09 -16.77 15.89
CA ALA A 427 -8.86 -17.27 14.53
C ALA A 427 -8.17 -16.24 13.62
N VAL A 428 -8.59 -14.96 13.65
CA VAL A 428 -7.96 -13.88 12.87
C VAL A 428 -6.58 -13.43 13.42
N ASN A 429 -6.09 -14.08 14.47
CA ASN A 429 -4.78 -13.86 15.09
C ASN A 429 -3.87 -15.10 15.05
N THR A 430 -4.27 -16.12 14.30
CA THR A 430 -3.47 -17.31 14.05
C THR A 430 -2.41 -17.07 12.98
N PRO A 431 -1.32 -17.87 12.94
CA PRO A 431 -0.36 -17.83 11.84
C PRO A 431 -1.02 -17.92 10.46
N GLU A 432 -2.02 -18.81 10.29
CA GLU A 432 -2.69 -19.06 9.02
C GLU A 432 -3.43 -17.81 8.46
N TYR A 433 -3.86 -16.89 9.34
CA TYR A 433 -4.46 -15.62 8.95
C TYR A 433 -3.44 -14.47 8.86
N LEU A 434 -2.43 -14.48 9.74
CA LEU A 434 -1.41 -13.42 9.83
C LEU A 434 -0.28 -13.58 8.81
N THR A 435 -0.22 -14.69 8.09
CA THR A 435 0.66 -14.90 6.94
C THR A 435 -0.12 -15.45 5.75
N SER A 436 0.41 -15.32 4.54
CA SER A 436 -0.09 -16.08 3.38
C SER A 436 1.00 -16.44 2.42
#